data_AF-A0A7S2PI51-F1
#
_entry.id   AF-A0A7S2PI51-F1
#
_cell.length_a   1.000
_cell.length_b   1.000
_cell.length_c   1.000
_cell.angle_alpha   90.00
_cell.angle_beta   90.00
_cell.angle_gamma   90.00
#
_symmetry.space_group_name_H-M   'P 1'
#
loop_
_entity.id
_entity.type
_entity.pdbx_description
1 polymer ?
#
loop_
_entity_poly.entity_id
_entity_poly.type
_entity_poly.pdbx_seq_one_letter_code
_entity_poly.pdbx_strand_id
1 'polypeptide(L)'
;EEKEFSVDELCIDKVASDENLYYACRETCEKRSCCFESNPTYSCYDLEKDWCDEYKACAVAEYKFYDEGSSDKDSLDINAVGLVGSSSSSEHDLYVSIDSVCSVDNLRTLEGIEQCFNKCQSYLCCFPEDAAEMGWDCEGFREEECSAYGNCETLVATHNLWKPPSKAANKYAVKIAVNDACILSGGVEPTEEWVSNCHQKCESRMCCLVDPSIRSSCQGAEECNDYSACKVLIGGDSREAESIEDACSNVNDANSFAKCEAKCKSRQCCFEDVYQFSCYHLEKEWCDEYEICDMVGLTPSSSSNALPSPGAQISAPSPSQSSSQTTISAPTPSITPGVPNNYGSGPSFMSGSVIENHQDSAEAMKSRCAASNLQQNLNACSKWCQEYECCFYISDSCANTQPLQCADHSVCENVFVELRNSPKSNYDALTVNTNNASPVSAQPVVNTQPQTSQGDSESELLILARACNEDQLENDATECRM
;
A
#
# COMPACT_ATOMS: atom_id res chain seq x y z
N GLU A 1 37.77 15.15 -0.11
CA GLU A 1 38.14 14.10 0.86
C GLU A 1 37.19 14.26 2.03
N GLU A 2 36.15 13.44 2.07
CA GLU A 2 35.31 13.34 3.26
C GLU A 2 36.15 12.60 4.31
N LYS A 3 36.28 13.22 5.48
CA LYS A 3 37.07 12.65 6.57
C LYS A 3 36.18 11.64 7.28
N GLU A 4 36.37 10.37 6.96
CA GLU A 4 35.69 9.27 7.64
C GLU A 4 36.15 9.23 9.11
N PHE A 5 35.22 9.44 10.04
CA PHE A 5 35.49 9.36 11.47
C PHE A 5 35.46 7.89 11.89
N SER A 6 36.41 7.47 12.72
CA SER A 6 36.40 6.13 13.30
C SER A 6 35.20 5.97 14.24
N VAL A 7 34.62 4.76 14.30
CA VAL A 7 33.55 4.41 15.25
C VAL A 7 33.98 4.70 16.69
N ASP A 8 35.25 4.47 17.03
CA ASP A 8 35.81 4.78 18.34
C ASP A 8 35.84 6.28 18.66
N GLU A 9 35.93 7.15 17.64
CA GLU A 9 35.91 8.61 17.84
C GLU A 9 34.47 9.13 17.95
N LEU A 10 33.53 8.52 17.21
CA LEU A 10 32.12 8.87 17.23
C LEU A 10 31.42 8.37 18.50
N CYS A 11 31.72 7.14 18.93
CA CYS A 11 31.04 6.41 19.99
C CYS A 11 31.77 6.47 21.35
N ILE A 12 32.19 7.66 21.77
CA ILE A 12 32.82 7.89 23.09
C ILE A 12 31.77 8.14 24.18
N ASP A 13 32.13 8.03 25.46
CA ASP A 13 31.23 8.27 26.62
C ASP A 13 30.46 9.60 26.59
N LYS A 14 30.95 10.61 25.83
CA LYS A 14 30.26 11.89 25.66
C LYS A 14 28.99 11.80 24.81
N VAL A 15 28.81 10.70 24.05
CA VAL A 15 27.60 10.41 23.27
C VAL A 15 26.34 10.44 24.12
N ALA A 16 26.42 10.02 25.38
CA ALA A 16 25.28 10.06 26.30
C ALA A 16 24.79 11.49 26.63
N SER A 17 25.56 12.53 26.27
CA SER A 17 25.26 13.93 26.60
C SER A 17 25.07 14.85 25.38
N ASP A 18 25.37 14.37 24.17
CA ASP A 18 25.25 15.14 22.93
C ASP A 18 24.42 14.34 21.92
N GLU A 19 23.23 14.87 21.64
CA GLU A 19 22.21 14.23 20.81
C GLU A 19 22.71 14.02 19.35
N ASN A 20 23.48 14.96 18.80
CA ASN A 20 24.00 14.82 17.43
C ASN A 20 25.08 13.74 17.35
N LEU A 21 25.95 13.64 18.36
CA LEU A 21 26.94 12.58 18.45
C LEU A 21 26.28 11.21 18.67
N TYR A 22 25.17 11.16 19.42
CA TYR A 22 24.38 9.95 19.60
C TYR A 22 23.79 9.43 18.30
N TYR A 23 23.13 10.28 17.51
CA TYR A 23 22.59 9.86 16.21
C TYR A 23 23.68 9.41 15.24
N ALA A 24 24.79 10.15 15.15
CA ALA A 24 25.90 9.78 14.28
C ALA A 24 26.56 8.44 14.69
N CYS A 25 26.71 8.21 16.00
CA CYS A 25 27.18 6.93 16.52
C CYS A 25 26.17 5.81 16.19
N ARG A 26 24.89 5.99 16.49
CA ARG A 26 23.83 5.00 16.26
C ARG A 26 23.72 4.61 14.78
N GLU A 27 23.68 5.57 13.87
CA GLU A 27 23.60 5.31 12.41
C GLU A 27 24.81 4.52 11.91
N THR A 28 26.00 4.84 12.42
CA THR A 28 27.23 4.12 12.10
C THR A 28 27.17 2.67 12.60
N CYS A 29 26.67 2.47 13.82
CA CYS A 29 26.54 1.16 14.47
C CYS A 29 25.45 0.27 13.84
N GLU A 30 24.37 0.87 13.33
CA GLU A 30 23.23 0.15 12.75
C GLU A 30 23.61 -0.65 11.51
N LYS A 31 24.57 -0.15 10.72
CA LYS A 31 25.18 -0.88 9.59
C LYS A 31 25.79 -2.22 10.00
N ARG A 32 26.04 -2.40 11.30
CA ARG A 32 26.67 -3.57 11.92
C ARG A 32 25.85 -4.16 13.06
N SER A 33 24.54 -3.90 13.08
CA SER A 33 23.62 -4.39 14.12
C SER A 33 23.72 -5.91 14.37
N CYS A 34 24.02 -6.72 13.34
CA CYS A 34 24.21 -8.17 13.47
C CYS A 34 25.36 -8.56 14.43
N CYS A 35 26.34 -7.70 14.67
CA CYS A 35 27.43 -7.97 15.61
C CYS A 35 26.95 -8.00 17.07
N PHE A 36 25.80 -7.37 17.34
CA PHE A 36 25.24 -7.17 18.68
C PHE A 36 23.95 -7.97 18.91
N GLU A 37 23.64 -8.89 18.00
CA GLU A 37 22.47 -9.74 18.15
C GLU A 37 22.65 -10.66 19.36
N SER A 38 21.63 -10.72 20.22
CA SER A 38 21.70 -11.44 21.51
C SER A 38 21.69 -12.95 21.31
N ASN A 39 21.14 -13.42 20.19
CA ASN A 39 21.12 -14.82 19.85
C ASN A 39 22.35 -15.17 18.99
N PRO A 40 23.23 -16.09 19.44
CA PRO A 40 24.44 -16.45 18.72
C PRO A 40 24.17 -17.05 17.34
N THR A 41 22.96 -17.58 17.10
CA THR A 41 22.56 -18.11 15.79
C THR A 41 22.39 -17.02 14.73
N TYR A 42 22.05 -15.80 15.15
CA TYR A 42 21.79 -14.66 14.27
C TYR A 42 22.90 -13.60 14.37
N SER A 43 23.81 -13.74 15.33
CA SER A 43 25.00 -12.91 15.41
C SER A 43 25.96 -13.23 14.26
N CYS A 44 26.46 -12.18 13.60
CA CYS A 44 27.51 -12.32 12.59
C CYS A 44 28.92 -12.36 13.21
N TYR A 45 29.03 -12.27 14.55
CA TYR A 45 30.30 -12.17 15.26
C TYR A 45 31.25 -13.35 15.01
N ASP A 46 30.72 -14.58 14.94
CA ASP A 46 31.53 -15.78 14.68
C ASP A 46 32.06 -15.86 13.24
N LEU A 47 31.35 -15.23 12.29
CA LEU A 47 31.73 -15.21 10.88
C LEU A 47 32.73 -14.08 10.59
N GLU A 48 32.56 -12.93 11.24
CA GLU A 48 33.24 -11.67 10.93
C GLU A 48 33.80 -11.01 12.21
N LYS A 49 34.57 -11.76 12.98
CA LYS A 49 35.04 -11.34 14.31
C LYS A 49 35.85 -10.03 14.32
N ASP A 50 36.88 -9.95 13.47
CA ASP A 50 37.74 -8.76 13.43
C ASP A 50 36.95 -7.50 13.03
N TRP A 51 35.93 -7.69 12.19
CA TRP A 51 35.03 -6.64 11.70
C TRP A 51 34.02 -6.18 12.74
N CYS A 52 33.50 -7.11 13.56
CA CYS A 52 32.65 -6.77 14.69
C CYS A 52 33.45 -6.14 15.85
N ASP A 53 34.72 -6.52 16.00
CA ASP A 53 35.63 -5.97 17.01
C ASP A 53 35.91 -4.47 16.79
N GLU A 54 35.94 -4.01 15.54
CA GLU A 54 36.05 -2.59 15.18
C GLU A 54 34.85 -1.75 15.65
N TYR A 55 33.70 -2.37 15.92
CA TYR A 55 32.47 -1.68 16.32
C TYR A 55 32.17 -1.85 17.81
N LYS A 56 33.14 -2.28 18.62
CA LYS A 56 32.96 -2.47 20.08
C LYS A 56 32.52 -1.21 20.82
N ALA A 57 32.90 -0.02 20.35
CA ALA A 57 32.48 1.24 20.92
C ALA A 57 30.95 1.49 20.80
N CYS A 58 30.25 0.82 19.87
CA CYS A 58 28.80 0.89 19.74
C CYS A 58 28.02 0.38 20.94
N ALA A 59 28.68 -0.32 21.88
CA ALA A 59 28.05 -0.74 23.12
C ALA A 59 27.52 0.44 23.97
N VAL A 60 28.06 1.64 23.74
CA VAL A 60 27.63 2.88 24.41
C VAL A 60 26.26 3.35 23.91
N ALA A 61 25.86 2.99 22.67
CA ALA A 61 24.58 3.36 22.06
C ALA A 61 23.47 2.32 22.33
N GLU A 62 23.49 1.68 23.50
CA GLU A 62 22.51 0.67 23.97
C GLU A 62 22.55 -0.70 23.26
N TYR A 63 23.51 -0.94 22.37
CA TYR A 63 23.73 -2.26 21.76
C TYR A 63 24.48 -3.18 22.73
N LYS A 64 23.84 -4.25 23.22
CA LYS A 64 24.50 -5.19 24.15
C LYS A 64 25.21 -6.29 23.38
N PHE A 65 26.51 -6.44 23.60
CA PHE A 65 27.23 -7.63 23.15
C PHE A 65 26.73 -8.88 23.88
N TYR A 66 26.69 -10.00 23.16
CA TYR A 66 26.59 -11.31 23.78
C TYR A 66 27.86 -11.54 24.62
N ASP A 67 27.71 -11.54 25.94
CA ASP A 67 28.80 -11.85 26.86
C ASP A 67 28.94 -13.39 26.91
N GLU A 68 29.88 -13.92 26.12
CA GLU A 68 30.28 -15.32 26.24
C GLU A 68 30.80 -15.53 27.67
N GLY A 69 29.97 -16.15 28.50
CA GLY A 69 30.19 -16.36 29.93
C GLY A 69 31.64 -16.67 30.28
N SER A 70 32.39 -15.62 30.63
CA SER A 70 33.67 -15.73 31.32
C SER A 70 33.37 -16.18 32.74
N SER A 71 33.42 -17.49 32.92
CA SER A 71 33.52 -18.11 34.24
C SER A 71 34.93 -17.96 34.80
N ASP A 72 35.44 -16.72 34.90
CA ASP A 72 36.64 -16.44 35.70
C ASP A 72 36.40 -15.20 36.56
N LYS A 73 36.28 -15.48 37.86
CA LYS A 73 36.26 -14.48 38.92
C LYS A 73 37.64 -13.84 38.98
N ASP A 74 37.78 -12.61 38.51
CA ASP A 74 38.67 -11.65 39.17
C ASP A 74 38.24 -10.19 38.95
N SER A 75 37.61 -9.68 40.00
CA SER A 75 37.60 -8.30 40.50
C SER A 75 38.36 -7.24 39.69
N LEU A 76 37.61 -6.37 39.02
CA LEU A 76 37.94 -4.94 38.95
C LEU A 76 36.69 -4.09 39.23
N ASP A 77 36.76 -3.36 40.34
CA ASP A 77 35.78 -2.37 40.80
C ASP A 77 35.65 -1.21 39.80
N ILE A 78 34.46 -1.01 39.25
CA ILE A 78 34.01 0.30 38.77
C ILE A 78 32.76 0.67 39.58
N ASN A 79 32.91 1.70 40.40
CA ASN A 79 31.86 2.27 41.24
C ASN A 79 30.73 2.86 40.39
N ALA A 80 29.64 2.10 40.22
CA ALA A 80 28.35 2.65 39.80
C ALA A 80 27.62 3.19 41.04
N VAL A 81 27.61 4.52 41.17
CA VAL A 81 26.78 5.25 42.13
C VAL A 81 25.33 5.12 41.69
N GLY A 82 24.52 4.44 42.50
CA GLY A 82 23.08 4.32 42.27
C GLY A 82 22.36 5.65 42.42
N LEU A 83 21.45 5.93 41.49
CA LEU A 83 20.35 6.86 41.71
C LEU A 83 19.04 6.18 41.28
N VAL A 84 18.26 5.82 42.30
CA VAL A 84 16.89 5.34 42.19
C VAL A 84 15.98 6.57 42.15
N GLY A 85 15.11 6.63 41.14
CA GLY A 85 13.81 7.30 41.19
C GLY A 85 13.79 8.81 41.00
N SER A 86 13.24 9.25 39.87
CA SER A 86 12.21 10.31 39.83
C SER A 86 11.54 10.31 38.46
N SER A 87 10.24 10.01 38.48
CA SER A 87 9.30 10.32 37.41
C SER A 87 9.35 11.83 37.14
N SER A 88 9.99 12.20 36.04
CA SER A 88 10.06 13.57 35.54
C SER A 88 9.05 13.71 34.41
N SER A 89 7.80 13.96 34.78
CA SER A 89 6.71 14.35 33.90
C SER A 89 6.86 15.85 33.56
N SER A 90 7.59 16.15 32.50
CA SER A 90 7.51 17.43 31.78
C SER A 90 8.42 17.33 30.56
N GLU A 91 7.89 17.67 29.38
CA GLU A 91 8.56 17.69 28.05
C GLU A 91 8.27 16.50 27.11
N HIS A 92 7.02 16.03 27.05
CA HIS A 92 6.53 15.16 25.95
C HIS A 92 5.20 15.68 25.36
N ASP A 93 5.04 17.00 25.24
CA ASP A 93 3.82 17.68 24.77
C ASP A 93 3.57 17.58 23.24
N LEU A 94 4.37 16.80 22.50
CA LEU A 94 4.26 16.66 21.04
C LEU A 94 3.93 15.24 20.56
N TYR A 95 3.94 14.26 21.45
CA TYR A 95 3.42 12.93 21.13
C TYR A 95 1.95 12.89 21.53
N VAL A 96 1.05 13.11 20.57
CA VAL A 96 -0.38 12.87 20.82
C VAL A 96 -0.53 11.36 21.05
N SER A 97 -0.51 10.99 22.32
CA SER A 97 -0.61 9.61 22.78
C SER A 97 -1.82 8.95 22.12
N ILE A 98 -1.67 7.68 21.74
CA ILE A 98 -2.78 6.90 21.20
C ILE A 98 -4.00 6.93 22.13
N ASP A 99 -3.77 7.05 23.43
CA ASP A 99 -4.77 7.22 24.48
C ASP A 99 -5.66 8.44 24.26
N SER A 100 -5.07 9.58 23.86
CA SER A 100 -5.84 10.79 23.64
C SER A 100 -6.58 10.71 22.32
N VAL A 101 -5.91 10.27 21.24
CA VAL A 101 -6.53 10.14 19.91
C VAL A 101 -7.70 9.15 19.92
N CYS A 102 -7.49 7.98 20.52
CA CYS A 102 -8.47 6.89 20.57
C CYS A 102 -9.38 6.96 21.79
N SER A 103 -9.46 8.12 22.45
CA SER A 103 -10.40 8.31 23.57
C SER A 103 -11.85 8.22 23.09
N VAL A 104 -12.74 7.73 23.96
CA VAL A 104 -14.17 7.58 23.67
C VAL A 104 -14.81 8.88 23.16
N ASP A 105 -14.38 10.04 23.67
CA ASP A 105 -14.91 11.33 23.24
C ASP A 105 -14.44 11.70 21.82
N ASN A 106 -13.19 11.41 21.45
CA ASN A 106 -12.69 11.64 20.10
C ASN A 106 -13.33 10.67 19.10
N LEU A 107 -13.56 9.42 19.49
CA LEU A 107 -14.25 8.40 18.69
C LEU A 107 -15.73 8.72 18.43
N ARG A 108 -16.30 9.76 19.06
CA ARG A 108 -17.63 10.28 18.69
C ARG A 108 -17.62 11.17 17.46
N THR A 109 -16.44 11.61 17.01
CA THR A 109 -16.29 12.51 15.87
C THR A 109 -15.63 11.77 14.71
N LEU A 110 -16.00 12.13 13.48
CA LEU A 110 -15.35 11.57 12.28
C LEU A 110 -13.83 11.76 12.33
N GLU A 111 -13.39 12.97 12.67
CA GLU A 111 -11.98 13.33 12.72
C GLU A 111 -11.22 12.49 13.76
N GLY A 112 -11.78 12.28 14.95
CA GLY A 112 -11.14 11.44 15.97
C GLY A 112 -11.13 9.94 15.61
N ILE A 113 -12.16 9.44 14.93
CA ILE A 113 -12.16 8.08 14.37
C ILE A 113 -11.06 7.94 13.33
N GLU A 114 -10.97 8.86 12.37
CA GLU A 114 -9.95 8.85 11.32
C GLU A 114 -8.53 8.88 11.93
N GLN A 115 -8.27 9.80 12.85
CA GLN A 115 -6.97 9.91 13.50
C GLN A 115 -6.62 8.64 14.31
N CYS A 116 -7.59 8.07 15.03
CA CYS A 116 -7.37 6.86 15.80
C CYS A 116 -7.11 5.68 14.87
N PHE A 117 -7.94 5.50 13.84
CA PHE A 117 -7.79 4.44 12.84
C PHE A 117 -6.42 4.50 12.17
N ASN A 118 -5.98 5.68 11.72
CA ASN A 118 -4.68 5.86 11.07
C ASN A 118 -3.52 5.48 12.00
N LYS A 119 -3.63 5.74 13.31
CA LYS A 119 -2.62 5.30 14.29
C LYS A 119 -2.69 3.80 14.57
N CYS A 120 -3.89 3.23 14.54
CA CYS A 120 -4.13 1.85 14.93
C CYS A 120 -3.97 0.82 13.80
N GLN A 121 -4.06 1.25 12.53
CA GLN A 121 -4.31 0.34 11.39
C GLN A 121 -3.32 -0.83 11.27
N SER A 122 -2.03 -0.61 11.57
CA SER A 122 -1.00 -1.65 11.50
C SER A 122 -1.07 -2.65 12.65
N TYR A 123 -1.73 -2.29 13.76
CA TYR A 123 -1.86 -3.09 14.98
C TYR A 123 -3.29 -3.53 15.25
N LEU A 124 -4.22 -3.28 14.33
CA LEU A 124 -5.62 -3.71 14.45
C LEU A 124 -5.74 -5.24 14.57
N CYS A 125 -4.81 -6.00 13.98
CA CYS A 125 -4.76 -7.45 14.15
C CYS A 125 -4.57 -7.91 15.61
N CYS A 126 -4.13 -7.02 16.52
CA CYS A 126 -3.83 -7.37 17.91
C CYS A 126 -5.10 -7.52 18.77
N PHE A 127 -6.25 -7.00 18.31
CA PHE A 127 -7.49 -6.92 19.09
C PHE A 127 -8.71 -7.67 18.52
N PRO A 128 -8.61 -8.90 18.00
CA PRO A 128 -9.82 -9.59 17.55
C PRO A 128 -10.50 -10.29 18.73
N GLU A 129 -11.78 -9.96 19.00
CA GLU A 129 -12.58 -10.70 20.00
C GLU A 129 -12.65 -12.21 19.68
N ASP A 130 -12.55 -12.56 18.39
CA ASP A 130 -12.62 -13.92 17.85
C ASP A 130 -11.30 -14.39 17.20
N ALA A 131 -10.15 -13.78 17.56
CA ALA A 131 -8.84 -14.00 16.92
C ALA A 131 -8.48 -15.49 16.78
N ALA A 132 -8.74 -16.21 17.87
CA ALA A 132 -8.45 -17.62 17.99
C ALA A 132 -9.28 -18.49 17.03
N GLU A 133 -10.48 -18.05 16.63
CA GLU A 133 -11.32 -18.79 15.69
C GLU A 133 -10.99 -18.45 14.24
N MET A 134 -10.54 -17.22 13.97
CA MET A 134 -10.25 -16.78 12.59
C MET A 134 -8.81 -17.06 12.14
N GLY A 135 -7.93 -17.50 13.05
CA GLY A 135 -6.51 -17.76 12.76
C GLY A 135 -5.79 -16.48 12.38
N TRP A 136 -6.20 -15.36 12.98
CA TRP A 136 -5.63 -14.04 12.75
C TRP A 136 -4.71 -13.73 13.93
N ASP A 137 -3.48 -14.21 13.84
CA ASP A 137 -2.42 -13.72 14.70
C ASP A 137 -1.66 -12.59 13.99
N CYS A 138 -1.25 -11.60 14.77
CA CYS A 138 -0.20 -10.68 14.36
C CYS A 138 1.15 -11.42 14.34
N GLU A 139 1.26 -12.48 13.54
CA GLU A 139 2.47 -13.30 13.42
C GLU A 139 3.63 -12.41 12.98
N GLY A 140 4.54 -12.13 13.92
CA GLY A 140 5.68 -11.23 13.73
C GLY A 140 5.74 -10.07 14.72
N PHE A 141 4.62 -9.69 15.32
CA PHE A 141 4.59 -8.67 16.38
C PHE A 141 4.82 -9.30 17.75
N ARG A 142 5.61 -8.63 18.59
CA ARG A 142 5.80 -9.04 19.98
C ARG A 142 4.56 -8.65 20.80
N GLU A 143 4.23 -9.44 21.82
CA GLU A 143 3.11 -9.15 22.75
C GLU A 143 3.23 -7.72 23.35
N GLU A 144 4.46 -7.27 23.58
CA GLU A 144 4.77 -5.92 24.05
C GLU A 144 4.36 -4.82 23.05
N GLU A 145 4.58 -5.05 21.75
CA GLU A 145 4.19 -4.11 20.68
C GLU A 145 2.67 -3.99 20.59
N CYS A 146 1.95 -5.12 20.62
CA CYS A 146 0.48 -5.10 20.67
C CYS A 146 -0.05 -4.38 21.93
N SER A 147 0.60 -4.56 23.09
CA SER A 147 0.17 -3.92 24.34
C SER A 147 0.26 -2.39 24.31
N ALA A 148 1.25 -1.84 23.58
CA ALA A 148 1.40 -0.39 23.41
C ALA A 148 0.22 0.23 22.65
N TYR A 149 -0.49 -0.56 21.84
CA TYR A 149 -1.65 -0.15 21.07
C TYR A 149 -2.98 -0.50 21.73
N GLY A 150 -2.99 -0.87 23.02
CA GLY A 150 -4.20 -1.32 23.72
C GLY A 150 -5.43 -0.42 23.58
N ASN A 151 -5.24 0.91 23.45
CA ASN A 151 -6.37 1.83 23.26
C ASN A 151 -7.07 1.72 21.90
N CYS A 152 -6.43 1.10 20.90
CA CYS A 152 -7.07 0.71 19.65
C CYS A 152 -8.19 -0.33 19.85
N GLU A 153 -8.17 -1.08 20.95
CA GLU A 153 -9.28 -1.95 21.33
C GLU A 153 -10.57 -1.15 21.50
N THR A 154 -10.49 0.10 21.99
CA THR A 154 -11.68 0.97 22.14
C THR A 154 -12.31 1.29 20.79
N LEU A 155 -11.49 1.57 19.77
CA LEU A 155 -11.95 1.80 18.40
C LEU A 155 -12.68 0.55 17.86
N VAL A 156 -12.07 -0.62 18.06
CA VAL A 156 -12.64 -1.91 17.65
C VAL A 156 -13.96 -2.21 18.37
N ALA A 157 -13.99 -2.08 19.69
CA ALA A 157 -15.14 -2.42 20.51
C ALA A 157 -16.31 -1.45 20.31
N THR A 158 -16.02 -0.15 20.20
CA THR A 158 -17.05 0.89 20.02
C THR A 158 -17.76 0.75 18.68
N HIS A 159 -17.01 0.38 17.64
CA HIS A 159 -17.52 0.28 16.27
C HIS A 159 -17.71 -1.16 15.78
N ASN A 160 -17.57 -2.19 16.63
CA ASN A 160 -17.74 -3.60 16.23
C ASN A 160 -16.93 -4.00 14.97
N LEU A 161 -15.69 -3.52 14.83
CA LEU A 161 -14.92 -3.65 13.58
C LEU A 161 -14.66 -5.10 13.11
N TRP A 162 -14.84 -6.09 13.98
CA TRP A 162 -14.53 -7.49 13.70
C TRP A 162 -15.71 -8.44 13.60
N LYS A 163 -16.96 -7.96 13.71
CA LYS A 163 -18.09 -8.88 13.54
C LYS A 163 -18.22 -9.31 12.09
N PRO A 164 -17.97 -10.59 11.73
CA PRO A 164 -18.16 -11.03 10.37
C PRO A 164 -19.63 -10.84 9.98
N PRO A 165 -19.92 -10.33 8.77
CA PRO A 165 -21.29 -10.30 8.28
C PRO A 165 -21.87 -11.71 8.32
N SER A 166 -23.15 -11.83 8.70
CA SER A 166 -23.80 -13.14 8.74
C SER A 166 -23.62 -13.82 7.38
N LYS A 167 -23.17 -15.09 7.37
CA LYS A 167 -22.90 -15.89 6.15
C LYS A 167 -24.08 -16.00 5.16
N ALA A 168 -25.24 -15.44 5.49
CA ALA A 168 -26.47 -15.46 4.71
C ALA A 168 -26.74 -14.18 3.90
N ALA A 169 -25.90 -13.15 3.98
CA ALA A 169 -26.12 -11.91 3.23
C ALA A 169 -25.84 -12.10 1.72
N ASN A 170 -26.82 -11.74 0.89
CA ASN A 170 -26.65 -11.69 -0.57
C ASN A 170 -25.58 -10.63 -0.91
N LYS A 171 -24.45 -11.04 -1.51
CA LYS A 171 -23.33 -10.15 -1.90
C LYS A 171 -23.78 -8.89 -2.63
N TYR A 172 -24.77 -9.02 -3.52
CA TYR A 172 -25.29 -7.89 -4.30
C TYR A 172 -26.04 -6.87 -3.42
N ALA A 173 -26.77 -7.35 -2.41
CA ALA A 173 -27.47 -6.48 -1.46
C ALA A 173 -26.49 -5.72 -0.56
N VAL A 174 -25.37 -6.34 -0.19
CA VAL A 174 -24.30 -5.70 0.61
C VAL A 174 -23.70 -4.53 -0.16
N LYS A 175 -23.26 -4.75 -1.40
CA LYS A 175 -22.68 -3.69 -2.24
C LYS A 175 -23.62 -2.50 -2.45
N ILE A 176 -24.91 -2.76 -2.68
CA ILE A 176 -25.91 -1.70 -2.82
C ILE A 176 -26.06 -0.93 -1.50
N ALA A 177 -26.23 -1.63 -0.38
CA ALA A 177 -26.40 -0.99 0.92
C ALA A 177 -25.19 -0.13 1.33
N VAL A 178 -23.97 -0.60 1.02
CA VAL A 178 -22.74 0.17 1.23
C VAL A 178 -22.70 1.39 0.32
N ASN A 179 -22.95 1.24 -0.98
CA ASN A 179 -22.96 2.36 -1.92
C ASN A 179 -24.00 3.42 -1.55
N ASP A 180 -25.22 3.01 -1.20
CA ASP A 180 -26.30 3.92 -0.83
C ASP A 180 -25.98 4.71 0.44
N ALA A 181 -25.25 4.09 1.38
CA ALA A 181 -24.82 4.74 2.62
C ALA A 181 -23.59 5.63 2.43
N CYS A 182 -22.67 5.28 1.52
CA CYS A 182 -21.32 5.85 1.45
C CYS A 182 -21.01 6.66 0.18
N ILE A 183 -21.92 6.76 -0.79
CA ILE A 183 -21.72 7.62 -1.96
C ILE A 183 -22.43 8.96 -1.73
N LEU A 184 -21.65 10.04 -1.62
CA LEU A 184 -22.20 11.41 -1.57
C LEU A 184 -22.79 11.79 -2.92
N SER A 185 -24.09 12.06 -2.94
CA SER A 185 -24.78 12.58 -4.12
C SER A 185 -24.46 14.07 -4.32
N GLY A 186 -23.45 14.38 -5.13
CA GLY A 186 -23.32 15.68 -5.81
C GLY A 186 -22.87 16.87 -4.96
N GLY A 187 -21.61 16.87 -4.50
CA GLY A 187 -20.94 18.05 -3.93
C GLY A 187 -21.50 18.53 -2.59
N VAL A 188 -22.34 17.72 -1.95
CA VAL A 188 -22.84 17.95 -0.60
C VAL A 188 -21.75 17.52 0.38
N GLU A 189 -21.41 18.39 1.34
CA GLU A 189 -20.50 18.02 2.43
C GLU A 189 -21.12 16.92 3.31
N PRO A 190 -20.34 15.90 3.72
CA PRO A 190 -20.84 14.82 4.54
C PRO A 190 -21.37 15.33 5.88
N THR A 191 -22.59 14.93 6.25
CA THR A 191 -23.18 15.22 7.57
C THR A 191 -22.79 14.13 8.56
N GLU A 192 -22.88 14.43 9.86
CA GLU A 192 -22.63 13.45 10.93
C GLU A 192 -23.54 12.21 10.81
N GLU A 193 -24.81 12.40 10.42
CA GLU A 193 -25.75 11.30 10.18
C GLU A 193 -25.33 10.42 9.00
N TRP A 194 -24.88 11.03 7.91
CA TRP A 194 -24.37 10.31 6.75
C TRP A 194 -23.12 9.49 7.10
N VAL A 195 -22.18 10.10 7.83
CA VAL A 195 -20.96 9.45 8.31
C VAL A 195 -21.31 8.24 9.18
N SER A 196 -22.22 8.41 10.14
CA SER A 196 -22.63 7.33 11.03
C SER A 196 -23.30 6.19 10.27
N ASN A 197 -24.12 6.49 9.25
CA ASN A 197 -24.77 5.47 8.43
C ASN A 197 -23.76 4.71 7.58
N CYS A 198 -22.83 5.42 6.94
CA CYS A 198 -21.74 4.80 6.19
C CYS A 198 -20.86 3.93 7.08
N HIS A 199 -20.42 4.45 8.24
CA HIS A 199 -19.65 3.66 9.22
C HIS A 199 -20.39 2.39 9.62
N GLN A 200 -21.68 2.47 9.94
CA GLN A 200 -22.45 1.29 10.33
C GLN A 200 -22.50 0.21 9.23
N LYS A 201 -22.48 0.58 7.95
CA LYS A 201 -22.41 -0.40 6.85
C LYS A 201 -21.01 -0.95 6.63
N CYS A 202 -20.00 -0.15 6.91
CA CYS A 202 -18.59 -0.45 6.66
C CYS A 202 -17.87 -1.11 7.82
N GLU A 203 -18.43 -1.04 9.04
CA GLU A 203 -17.75 -1.41 10.27
C GLU A 203 -17.15 -2.82 10.21
N SER A 204 -17.95 -3.79 9.77
CA SER A 204 -17.57 -5.21 9.68
C SER A 204 -16.42 -5.51 8.71
N ARG A 205 -16.07 -4.56 7.83
CA ARG A 205 -15.08 -4.74 6.76
C ARG A 205 -14.18 -3.52 6.61
N MET A 206 -13.93 -2.76 7.67
CA MET A 206 -12.94 -1.69 7.61
C MET A 206 -11.52 -2.20 7.34
N CYS A 207 -11.22 -3.47 7.64
CA CYS A 207 -9.95 -4.08 7.21
C CYS A 207 -9.79 -4.12 5.67
N CYS A 208 -10.85 -4.00 4.88
CA CYS A 208 -10.77 -3.92 3.42
C CYS A 208 -10.27 -2.57 2.90
N LEU A 209 -10.20 -1.57 3.78
CA LEU A 209 -9.79 -0.21 3.44
C LEU A 209 -8.35 0.07 3.81
N VAL A 210 -7.72 -0.83 4.56
CA VAL A 210 -6.29 -0.80 4.81
C VAL A 210 -5.57 -1.20 3.52
N ASP A 211 -4.41 -0.58 3.27
CA ASP A 211 -3.58 -0.88 2.11
C ASP A 211 -3.30 -2.39 2.00
N PRO A 212 -3.40 -2.99 0.80
CA PRO A 212 -3.09 -4.41 0.60
C PRO A 212 -1.70 -4.84 1.10
N SER A 213 -0.76 -3.89 1.21
CA SER A 213 0.62 -4.08 1.69
C SER A 213 0.67 -4.39 3.19
N ILE A 214 -0.15 -3.72 3.99
CA ILE A 214 -0.36 -4.06 5.40
C ILE A 214 -1.30 -5.25 5.41
N ARG A 215 -0.75 -6.47 5.27
CA ARG A 215 -1.43 -7.78 5.31
C ARG A 215 -2.81 -7.69 5.97
N SER A 216 -3.81 -7.28 5.20
CA SER A 216 -5.06 -6.88 5.83
C SER A 216 -5.80 -8.15 6.20
N SER A 217 -6.29 -8.23 7.43
CA SER A 217 -6.92 -9.43 8.00
C SER A 217 -8.24 -9.80 7.32
N CYS A 218 -8.71 -8.99 6.36
CA CYS A 218 -9.91 -9.25 5.61
C CYS A 218 -9.73 -10.46 4.67
N GLN A 219 -10.31 -11.60 5.03
CA GLN A 219 -10.35 -12.79 4.16
C GLN A 219 -11.12 -12.48 2.85
N GLY A 220 -10.39 -12.37 1.74
CA GLY A 220 -10.94 -12.41 0.39
C GLY A 220 -11.04 -11.04 -0.29
N ALA A 221 -10.10 -10.78 -1.23
CA ALA A 221 -10.11 -9.58 -2.07
C ALA A 221 -11.42 -9.36 -2.84
N GLU A 222 -12.14 -10.45 -3.17
CA GLU A 222 -13.45 -10.35 -3.83
C GLU A 222 -14.51 -9.70 -2.93
N GLU A 223 -14.49 -9.95 -1.63
CA GLU A 223 -15.46 -9.36 -0.70
C GLU A 223 -15.16 -7.88 -0.47
N CYS A 224 -13.88 -7.50 -0.40
CA CYS A 224 -13.47 -6.11 -0.24
C CYS A 224 -13.92 -5.19 -1.38
N ASN A 225 -14.11 -5.73 -2.59
CA ASN A 225 -14.66 -4.98 -3.71
C ASN A 225 -16.12 -4.55 -3.53
N ASP A 226 -16.87 -5.22 -2.64
CA ASP A 226 -18.25 -4.82 -2.31
C ASP A 226 -18.29 -3.69 -1.28
N TYR A 227 -17.16 -3.41 -0.62
CA TYR A 227 -16.99 -2.37 0.40
C TYR A 227 -16.15 -1.18 -0.09
N SER A 228 -15.82 -1.10 -1.37
CA SER A 228 -14.93 -0.06 -1.89
C SER A 228 -15.43 1.36 -1.65
N ALA A 229 -16.75 1.61 -1.62
CA ALA A 229 -17.29 2.93 -1.31
C ALA A 229 -17.04 3.37 0.15
N CYS A 230 -16.75 2.44 1.06
CA CYS A 230 -16.36 2.77 2.44
C CYS A 230 -15.04 3.53 2.52
N LYS A 231 -14.21 3.49 1.46
CA LYS A 231 -12.94 4.24 1.40
C LYS A 231 -13.11 5.72 1.76
N VAL A 232 -14.27 6.30 1.50
CA VAL A 232 -14.59 7.69 1.87
C VAL A 232 -14.42 7.98 3.37
N LEU A 233 -14.60 6.99 4.24
CA LEU A 233 -14.47 7.13 5.70
C LEU A 233 -13.02 7.31 6.16
N ILE A 234 -12.06 6.82 5.37
CA ILE A 234 -10.62 6.96 5.62
C ILE A 234 -10.00 8.01 4.69
N GLY A 235 -10.83 8.86 4.08
CA GLY A 235 -10.39 9.89 3.14
C GLY A 235 -10.07 9.41 1.72
N GLY A 236 -10.46 8.19 1.33
CA GLY A 236 -10.21 7.63 0.00
C GLY A 236 -11.01 8.26 -1.15
N ASP A 237 -10.45 8.10 -2.36
CA ASP A 237 -10.77 8.62 -3.71
C ASP A 237 -11.01 10.15 -3.83
N SER A 238 -11.63 10.78 -2.84
CA SER A 238 -11.81 12.25 -2.77
C SER A 238 -10.52 13.00 -2.42
N ARG A 239 -9.51 12.32 -1.85
CA ARG A 239 -8.14 12.84 -1.75
C ARG A 239 -7.32 12.60 -3.04
N GLU A 240 -7.72 11.71 -3.95
CA GLU A 240 -6.91 11.34 -5.12
C GLU A 240 -7.02 12.28 -6.34
N ALA A 241 -7.82 13.37 -6.26
CA ALA A 241 -7.89 14.28 -7.40
C ALA A 241 -6.59 15.08 -7.64
N GLU A 242 -5.71 15.14 -6.64
CA GLU A 242 -4.45 15.88 -6.73
C GLU A 242 -3.36 15.05 -6.03
N SER A 243 -2.32 14.68 -6.79
CA SER A 243 -1.17 13.95 -6.24
C SER A 243 -0.48 14.78 -5.17
N ILE A 244 0.32 14.15 -4.31
CA ILE A 244 1.07 14.90 -3.31
C ILE A 244 2.03 15.90 -3.97
N GLU A 245 2.59 15.56 -5.13
CA GLU A 245 3.38 16.49 -5.93
C GLU A 245 2.54 17.68 -6.37
N ASP A 246 1.33 17.48 -6.90
CA ASP A 246 0.48 18.59 -7.35
C ASP A 246 0.07 19.50 -6.16
N ALA A 247 -0.26 18.89 -5.01
CA ALA A 247 -0.63 19.62 -3.81
C ALA A 247 0.54 20.44 -3.22
N CYS A 248 1.78 19.93 -3.34
CA CYS A 248 2.97 20.50 -2.72
C CYS A 248 3.92 21.23 -3.70
N SER A 249 3.70 21.17 -5.02
CA SER A 249 4.58 21.78 -6.03
C SER A 249 4.64 23.31 -5.99
N ASN A 250 3.66 23.97 -5.35
CA ASN A 250 3.55 25.43 -5.33
C ASN A 250 3.09 25.97 -3.97
N VAL A 251 3.82 25.71 -2.90
CA VAL A 251 3.55 26.23 -1.53
C VAL A 251 3.88 27.73 -1.33
N ASN A 252 3.65 28.55 -2.34
CA ASN A 252 4.00 29.99 -2.34
C ASN A 252 3.00 30.86 -1.56
N ASP A 253 1.83 30.33 -1.22
CA ASP A 253 0.78 31.04 -0.51
C ASP A 253 0.21 30.21 0.65
N ALA A 254 -0.49 30.89 1.57
CA ALA A 254 -0.99 30.24 2.78
C ALA A 254 -2.01 29.11 2.49
N ASN A 255 -2.77 29.19 1.39
CA ASN A 255 -3.74 28.16 1.05
C ASN A 255 -3.06 26.94 0.43
N SER A 256 -2.09 27.14 -0.48
CA SER A 256 -1.32 26.03 -1.05
C SER A 256 -0.48 25.31 0.01
N PHE A 257 0.13 26.05 0.94
CA PHE A 257 0.82 25.47 2.09
C PHE A 257 -0.14 24.65 2.97
N ALA A 258 -1.30 25.19 3.36
CA ALA A 258 -2.27 24.47 4.18
C ALA A 258 -2.81 23.19 3.49
N LYS A 259 -2.96 23.23 2.16
CA LYS A 259 -3.37 22.07 1.37
C LYS A 259 -2.31 20.98 1.35
N CYS A 260 -1.06 21.36 1.11
CA CYS A 260 0.09 20.45 1.19
C CYS A 260 0.24 19.88 2.60
N GLU A 261 0.15 20.71 3.64
CA GLU A 261 0.22 20.29 5.04
C GLU A 261 -0.87 19.27 5.40
N ALA A 262 -2.12 19.53 5.01
CA ALA A 262 -3.22 18.60 5.27
C ALA A 262 -2.99 17.24 4.59
N LYS A 263 -2.42 17.24 3.38
CA LYS A 263 -2.04 16.02 2.66
C LYS A 263 -0.92 15.26 3.38
N CYS A 264 0.14 15.95 3.76
CA CYS A 264 1.27 15.37 4.48
C CYS A 264 0.87 14.79 5.85
N LYS A 265 -0.08 15.42 6.56
CA LYS A 265 -0.59 14.91 7.84
C LYS A 265 -1.24 13.54 7.75
N SER A 266 -1.85 13.20 6.61
CA SER A 266 -2.41 11.86 6.39
C SER A 266 -1.34 10.75 6.39
N ARG A 267 -0.07 11.12 6.27
CA ARG A 267 1.11 10.24 6.23
C ARG A 267 2.15 10.59 7.28
N GLN A 268 1.73 11.22 8.37
CA GLN A 268 2.68 11.65 9.41
C GLN A 268 3.53 10.48 9.96
N CYS A 269 2.98 9.26 9.98
CA CYS A 269 3.73 8.06 10.39
C CYS A 269 4.98 7.79 9.52
N CYS A 270 5.05 8.28 8.29
CA CYS A 270 6.22 8.06 7.43
C CYS A 270 7.45 8.84 7.93
N PHE A 271 7.22 9.91 8.69
CA PHE A 271 8.24 10.89 9.12
C PHE A 271 8.55 10.78 10.62
N GLU A 272 8.18 9.68 11.27
CA GLU A 272 8.57 9.44 12.66
C GLU A 272 10.06 9.12 12.74
N ASP A 273 10.81 9.89 13.53
CA ASP A 273 12.27 9.75 13.68
C ASP A 273 12.66 8.39 14.30
N VAL A 274 11.75 7.78 15.04
CA VAL A 274 11.93 6.47 15.65
C VAL A 274 11.40 5.41 14.70
N TYR A 275 12.33 4.64 14.12
CA TYR A 275 12.06 3.55 13.17
C TYR A 275 10.89 2.63 13.54
N GLN A 276 10.72 2.31 14.83
CA GLN A 276 9.65 1.43 15.32
C GLN A 276 8.23 2.04 15.21
N PHE A 277 8.12 3.37 15.25
CA PHE A 277 6.86 4.09 15.09
C PHE A 277 6.66 4.60 13.66
N SER A 278 7.72 4.58 12.87
CA SER A 278 7.63 4.92 11.46
C SER A 278 6.94 3.82 10.69
N CYS A 279 5.93 4.17 9.89
CA CYS A 279 5.32 3.22 8.95
C CYS A 279 6.19 2.98 7.70
N TYR A 280 7.34 3.67 7.56
CA TYR A 280 8.25 3.54 6.41
C TYR A 280 8.76 2.12 6.20
N HIS A 281 8.98 1.36 7.27
CA HIS A 281 9.44 -0.03 7.15
C HIS A 281 8.35 -1.00 6.67
N LEU A 282 7.08 -0.65 6.89
CA LEU A 282 5.93 -1.41 6.42
C LEU A 282 5.54 -1.00 4.99
N GLU A 283 5.62 0.29 4.69
CA GLU A 283 5.10 0.89 3.46
C GLU A 283 6.10 1.83 2.80
N LYS A 284 7.27 1.29 2.44
CA LYS A 284 8.35 2.08 1.84
C LYS A 284 7.91 2.84 0.58
N GLU A 285 7.34 2.15 -0.41
CA GLU A 285 6.94 2.77 -1.69
C GLU A 285 5.90 3.88 -1.50
N TRP A 286 5.04 3.71 -0.49
CA TRP A 286 4.01 4.66 -0.13
C TRP A 286 4.56 5.89 0.58
N CYS A 287 5.49 5.68 1.51
CA CYS A 287 6.16 6.79 2.17
C CYS A 287 7.10 7.55 1.24
N ASP A 288 7.71 6.86 0.25
CA ASP A 288 8.54 7.47 -0.79
C ASP A 288 7.74 8.47 -1.65
N GLU A 289 6.45 8.21 -1.92
CA GLU A 289 5.58 9.18 -2.62
C GLU A 289 5.47 10.50 -1.86
N TYR A 290 5.49 10.45 -0.52
CA TYR A 290 5.34 11.61 0.34
C TYR A 290 6.67 12.27 0.72
N GLU A 291 7.81 11.91 0.11
CA GLU A 291 9.13 12.50 0.40
C GLU A 291 9.11 14.04 0.31
N ILE A 292 8.27 14.62 -0.56
CA ILE A 292 8.08 16.08 -0.68
C ILE A 292 7.62 16.74 0.63
N CYS A 293 6.95 16.01 1.52
CA CYS A 293 6.47 16.51 2.80
C CYS A 293 7.60 16.79 3.80
N ASP A 294 8.73 16.09 3.69
CA ASP A 294 9.91 16.32 4.52
C ASP A 294 10.49 17.73 4.24
N MET A 295 10.48 18.14 2.97
CA MET A 295 10.93 19.47 2.55
C MET A 295 10.03 20.62 3.03
N VAL A 296 8.75 20.34 3.35
CA VAL A 296 7.78 21.35 3.80
C VAL A 296 8.02 21.71 5.28
N GLY A 297 8.97 21.05 5.94
CA GLY A 297 9.33 21.33 7.34
C GLY A 297 8.25 20.88 8.32
N LEU A 298 7.42 19.91 7.92
CA LEU A 298 6.39 19.28 8.74
C LEU A 298 6.95 18.20 9.65
N THR A 299 8.27 18.21 9.87
CA THR A 299 8.83 17.52 11.04
C THR A 299 8.15 18.09 12.29
N PRO A 300 7.90 17.28 13.33
CA PRO A 300 7.15 17.67 14.54
C PRO A 300 7.69 18.91 15.28
N SER A 301 8.82 19.47 14.85
CA SER A 301 9.58 20.53 15.49
C SER A 301 9.17 21.97 15.10
N SER A 302 8.27 22.16 14.13
CA SER A 302 8.05 23.48 13.51
C SER A 302 6.76 24.20 13.94
N SER A 303 6.47 24.26 15.24
CA SER A 303 5.43 25.18 15.74
C SER A 303 5.82 25.87 17.04
N SER A 304 6.64 26.92 16.90
CA SER A 304 6.47 28.22 17.58
C SER A 304 7.54 29.21 17.14
N ASN A 305 7.32 29.93 16.04
CA ASN A 305 7.80 31.31 15.90
C ASN A 305 6.91 32.07 14.91
N ALA A 306 6.40 33.21 15.37
CA ALA A 306 5.38 34.01 14.72
C ALA A 306 5.75 34.43 13.29
N LEU A 307 4.81 34.25 12.36
CA LEU A 307 4.82 34.89 11.04
C LEU A 307 4.77 36.42 11.23
N PRO A 308 5.63 37.21 10.54
CA PRO A 308 5.53 38.67 10.59
C PRO A 308 4.32 39.18 9.81
N SER A 309 3.55 40.08 10.43
CA SER A 309 2.42 40.79 9.82
C SER A 309 2.76 41.47 8.48
N PRO A 310 1.83 41.49 7.50
CA PRO A 310 2.01 42.20 6.24
C PRO A 310 1.78 43.70 6.46
N GLY A 311 2.85 44.47 6.60
CA GLY A 311 2.73 45.92 6.77
C GLY A 311 4.03 46.68 6.98
N ALA A 312 4.95 46.65 6.02
CA ALA A 312 6.04 47.63 5.96
C ALA A 312 6.41 47.94 4.51
N GLN A 313 5.95 49.10 4.02
CA GLN A 313 6.44 49.70 2.78
C GLN A 313 7.89 50.14 2.97
N ILE A 314 8.79 49.61 2.14
CA ILE A 314 10.17 50.14 2.01
C ILE A 314 10.19 51.06 0.80
N SER A 315 10.43 52.34 1.08
CA SER A 315 10.62 53.42 0.12
C SER A 315 11.89 53.23 -0.70
N ALA A 316 11.78 53.50 -2.01
CA ALA A 316 12.89 53.60 -2.94
C ALA A 316 13.83 54.79 -2.65
N PRO A 317 15.14 54.64 -2.91
CA PRO A 317 16.00 55.76 -3.29
C PRO A 317 16.31 55.72 -4.80
N SER A 318 16.13 56.88 -5.43
CA SER A 318 16.49 57.20 -6.82
C SER A 318 18.01 57.45 -6.98
N PRO A 319 18.53 57.56 -8.22
CA PRO A 319 19.84 57.04 -8.60
C PRO A 319 20.98 58.06 -8.53
N SER A 320 22.21 57.56 -8.38
CA SER A 320 23.43 58.29 -8.73
C SER A 320 24.22 57.51 -9.77
N GLN A 321 24.38 58.14 -10.92
CA GLN A 321 25.19 57.68 -12.04
C GLN A 321 26.67 57.69 -11.67
N SER A 322 27.41 56.65 -12.03
CA SER A 322 28.74 56.85 -12.61
C SER A 322 29.16 55.65 -13.46
N SER A 323 29.45 55.97 -14.70
CA SER A 323 29.95 55.16 -15.80
C SER A 323 31.31 54.54 -15.54
N SER A 324 31.54 53.32 -16.02
CA SER A 324 32.73 52.93 -16.80
C SER A 324 32.50 51.61 -17.53
N GLN A 325 32.55 51.71 -18.87
CA GLN A 325 32.59 50.60 -19.81
C GLN A 325 33.94 49.87 -19.73
N THR A 326 33.96 48.55 -19.85
CA THR A 326 34.90 47.87 -20.78
C THR A 326 34.31 46.51 -21.18
N THR A 327 34.00 46.40 -22.46
CA THR A 327 33.62 45.20 -23.23
C THR A 327 34.78 44.20 -23.36
N ILE A 328 34.49 42.89 -23.37
CA ILE A 328 35.06 41.88 -24.28
C ILE A 328 34.04 40.74 -24.41
N SER A 329 33.66 40.42 -25.65
CA SER A 329 32.73 39.35 -26.06
C SER A 329 33.48 38.20 -26.71
N ALA A 330 33.01 36.95 -26.55
CA ALA A 330 33.21 35.82 -27.48
C ALA A 330 32.26 34.64 -27.11
N PRO A 331 32.01 33.65 -28.00
CA PRO A 331 30.65 33.43 -28.51
C PRO A 331 30.06 32.02 -28.29
N THR A 332 28.74 31.98 -28.41
CA THR A 332 27.83 30.82 -28.48
C THR A 332 28.02 29.98 -29.75
N PRO A 333 27.76 28.65 -29.67
CA PRO A 333 27.32 27.88 -30.83
C PRO A 333 25.91 27.27 -30.65
N SER A 334 25.11 27.35 -31.71
CA SER A 334 23.87 26.60 -31.93
C SER A 334 23.79 26.25 -33.42
N ILE A 335 23.70 24.96 -33.77
CA ILE A 335 23.25 24.49 -35.09
C ILE A 335 22.46 23.18 -34.95
N THR A 336 21.16 23.32 -35.23
CA THR A 336 20.17 22.56 -36.04
C THR A 336 20.38 21.07 -36.43
N PRO A 337 19.31 20.23 -36.47
CA PRO A 337 19.35 18.82 -36.85
C PRO A 337 19.07 18.53 -38.33
N GLY A 338 19.60 17.38 -38.79
CA GLY A 338 19.55 16.90 -40.18
C GLY A 338 18.46 15.86 -40.48
N VAL A 339 18.12 15.78 -41.77
CA VAL A 339 17.17 14.92 -42.48
C VAL A 339 17.84 13.58 -42.88
N PRO A 340 17.11 12.46 -43.05
CA PRO A 340 17.55 11.37 -43.90
C PRO A 340 16.69 11.12 -45.15
N ASN A 341 17.38 10.55 -46.15
CA ASN A 341 17.03 10.41 -47.56
C ASN A 341 16.09 9.24 -47.90
N ASN A 342 15.52 9.36 -49.10
CA ASN A 342 14.65 8.45 -49.83
C ASN A 342 15.42 7.76 -50.98
N TYR A 343 15.23 6.46 -51.24
CA TYR A 343 15.56 5.78 -52.51
C TYR A 343 14.74 4.49 -52.72
N GLY A 344 13.87 4.47 -53.74
CA GLY A 344 13.95 3.58 -54.91
C GLY A 344 13.40 2.12 -54.89
N SER A 345 12.18 1.97 -55.43
CA SER A 345 11.49 0.89 -56.17
C SER A 345 12.16 -0.45 -56.62
N GLY A 346 11.37 -1.55 -56.60
CA GLY A 346 11.41 -2.63 -57.63
C GLY A 346 11.00 -4.07 -57.19
N PRO A 347 10.11 -4.82 -57.90
CA PRO A 347 9.49 -6.07 -57.42
C PRO A 347 10.08 -7.37 -58.01
N SER A 348 9.88 -8.52 -57.36
CA SER A 348 9.95 -9.86 -57.99
C SER A 348 9.22 -10.96 -57.21
N PHE A 349 8.42 -11.73 -57.97
CA PHE A 349 7.76 -12.99 -57.61
C PHE A 349 8.77 -14.16 -57.58
N MET A 350 8.67 -15.06 -56.59
CA MET A 350 8.97 -16.50 -56.73
C MET A 350 8.21 -17.25 -55.62
N SER A 351 7.41 -18.24 -56.02
CA SER A 351 6.70 -19.17 -55.15
C SER A 351 7.64 -20.21 -54.55
N GLY A 352 7.51 -20.50 -53.26
CA GLY A 352 8.19 -21.61 -52.58
C GLY A 352 7.50 -21.94 -51.27
N SER A 353 7.06 -23.19 -51.11
CA SER A 353 6.32 -23.71 -49.97
C SER A 353 7.07 -23.53 -48.65
N VAL A 354 6.43 -22.87 -47.67
CA VAL A 354 6.94 -22.67 -46.32
C VAL A 354 6.33 -23.74 -45.41
N ILE A 355 7.20 -24.51 -44.76
CA ILE A 355 6.90 -25.19 -43.50
C ILE A 355 6.89 -24.07 -42.45
N GLU A 356 5.73 -23.75 -41.88
CA GLU A 356 5.58 -22.72 -40.84
C GLU A 356 6.31 -23.16 -39.56
N ASN A 357 7.58 -22.79 -39.44
CA ASN A 357 8.21 -22.60 -38.14
C ASN A 357 7.77 -21.23 -37.62
N HIS A 358 6.61 -21.18 -36.97
CA HIS A 358 6.15 -20.00 -36.22
C HIS A 358 6.92 -19.91 -34.91
N GLN A 359 8.13 -19.35 -34.99
CA GLN A 359 8.84 -18.83 -33.83
C GLN A 359 8.74 -17.31 -33.92
N ASP A 360 7.50 -16.81 -33.72
CA ASP A 360 7.28 -15.38 -33.49
C ASP A 360 8.16 -14.99 -32.28
N SER A 361 9.02 -13.99 -32.45
CA SER A 361 9.88 -13.52 -31.36
C SER A 361 9.00 -13.02 -30.19
N ALA A 362 9.51 -13.11 -28.96
CA ALA A 362 8.80 -12.59 -27.79
C ALA A 362 8.37 -11.12 -27.97
N GLU A 363 9.16 -10.32 -28.70
CA GLU A 363 8.83 -8.93 -29.06
C GLU A 363 7.61 -8.82 -29.99
N ALA A 364 7.48 -9.72 -30.96
CA ALA A 364 6.31 -9.77 -31.85
C ALA A 364 5.05 -10.12 -31.06
N MET A 365 5.15 -11.05 -30.10
CA MET A 365 4.03 -11.38 -29.20
C MET A 365 3.71 -10.25 -28.23
N LYS A 366 4.71 -9.55 -27.68
CA LYS A 366 4.49 -8.34 -26.85
C LYS A 366 3.68 -7.28 -27.60
N SER A 367 3.99 -7.03 -28.88
CA SER A 367 3.22 -6.08 -29.70
C SER A 367 1.81 -6.57 -30.05
N ARG A 368 1.66 -7.88 -30.34
CA ARG A 368 0.38 -8.50 -30.69
C ARG A 368 -0.58 -8.60 -29.48
N CYS A 369 -0.04 -8.78 -28.28
CA CYS A 369 -0.79 -8.96 -27.04
C CYS A 369 -0.87 -7.69 -26.18
N ALA A 370 -0.35 -6.55 -26.67
CA ALA A 370 -0.58 -5.26 -26.05
C ALA A 370 -2.07 -4.96 -25.91
N ALA A 371 -2.47 -4.22 -24.86
CA ALA A 371 -3.86 -3.96 -24.50
C ALA A 371 -4.72 -3.43 -25.68
N SER A 372 -4.14 -2.62 -26.57
CA SER A 372 -4.81 -2.09 -27.77
C SER A 372 -5.18 -3.15 -28.82
N ASN A 373 -4.48 -4.28 -28.84
CA ASN A 373 -4.64 -5.36 -29.81
C ASN A 373 -5.18 -6.66 -29.20
N LEU A 374 -5.30 -6.71 -27.86
CA LEU A 374 -5.60 -7.91 -27.10
C LEU A 374 -6.91 -8.57 -27.52
N GLN A 375 -8.00 -7.80 -27.65
CA GLN A 375 -9.32 -8.33 -28.03
C GLN A 375 -9.31 -9.03 -29.41
N GLN A 376 -8.53 -8.52 -30.36
CA GLN A 376 -8.45 -9.09 -31.71
C GLN A 376 -7.57 -10.34 -31.77
N ASN A 377 -6.65 -10.49 -30.80
CA ASN A 377 -5.63 -11.53 -30.80
C ASN A 377 -5.73 -12.46 -29.57
N LEU A 378 -6.84 -12.41 -28.81
CA LEU A 378 -6.97 -13.05 -27.51
C LEU A 378 -6.65 -14.55 -27.56
N ASN A 379 -7.10 -15.25 -28.60
CA ASN A 379 -6.82 -16.68 -28.78
C ASN A 379 -5.33 -16.98 -29.03
N ALA A 380 -4.65 -16.16 -29.84
CA ALA A 380 -3.22 -16.34 -30.10
C ALA A 380 -2.38 -15.99 -28.87
N CYS A 381 -2.76 -14.92 -28.16
CA CYS A 381 -2.12 -14.48 -26.93
C CYS A 381 -2.33 -15.47 -25.79
N SER A 382 -3.55 -15.98 -25.60
CA SER A 382 -3.86 -17.01 -24.59
C SER A 382 -3.01 -18.27 -24.80
N LYS A 383 -2.90 -18.75 -26.05
CA LYS A 383 -2.08 -19.92 -26.37
C LYS A 383 -0.60 -19.69 -26.08
N TRP A 384 -0.08 -18.51 -26.41
CA TRP A 384 1.33 -18.17 -26.13
C TRP A 384 1.60 -18.00 -24.64
N CYS A 385 0.67 -17.42 -23.89
CA CYS A 385 0.78 -17.17 -22.46
C CYS A 385 0.55 -18.40 -21.57
N GLN A 386 -0.02 -19.48 -22.11
CA GLN A 386 -0.37 -20.68 -21.35
C GLN A 386 0.83 -21.32 -20.62
N GLU A 387 2.02 -21.30 -21.21
CA GLU A 387 3.24 -21.84 -20.58
C GLU A 387 3.74 -21.00 -19.39
N TYR A 388 3.28 -19.75 -19.29
CA TYR A 388 3.70 -18.78 -18.27
C TYR A 388 2.58 -18.42 -17.30
N GLU A 389 1.48 -19.18 -17.31
CA GLU A 389 0.35 -18.97 -16.39
C GLU A 389 0.80 -19.02 -14.92
N CYS A 390 1.79 -19.87 -14.61
CA CYS A 390 2.37 -19.97 -13.27
C CYS A 390 2.97 -18.67 -12.75
N CYS A 391 3.34 -17.71 -13.59
CA CYS A 391 3.92 -16.44 -13.14
C CYS A 391 2.89 -15.55 -12.42
N PHE A 392 1.59 -15.76 -12.66
CA PHE A 392 0.52 -14.85 -12.25
C PHE A 392 -0.43 -15.42 -11.17
N TYR A 393 -0.09 -16.56 -10.58
CA TYR A 393 -0.79 -17.10 -9.42
C TYR A 393 -0.24 -16.53 -8.11
N ILE A 394 -1.12 -16.14 -7.18
CA ILE A 394 -0.73 -15.56 -5.88
C ILE A 394 -0.13 -16.61 -4.95
N SER A 395 -0.68 -17.84 -4.94
CA SER A 395 -0.29 -18.89 -3.98
C SER A 395 0.90 -19.75 -4.44
N ASP A 396 1.08 -19.95 -5.75
CA ASP A 396 2.04 -20.90 -6.34
C ASP A 396 2.79 -20.28 -7.53
N SER A 397 3.25 -19.03 -7.36
CA SER A 397 3.96 -18.33 -8.43
C SER A 397 5.30 -19.01 -8.76
N CYS A 398 5.55 -19.29 -10.03
CA CYS A 398 6.86 -19.72 -10.50
C CYS A 398 7.86 -18.55 -10.61
N ALA A 399 7.46 -17.30 -10.31
CA ALA A 399 8.30 -16.11 -10.40
C ALA A 399 9.59 -16.21 -9.56
N ASN A 400 9.55 -16.90 -8.41
CA ASN A 400 10.73 -17.13 -7.58
C ASN A 400 11.75 -18.07 -8.24
N THR A 401 11.28 -19.02 -9.05
CA THR A 401 12.14 -20.00 -9.73
C THR A 401 12.61 -19.53 -11.10
N GLN A 402 11.85 -18.67 -11.77
CA GLN A 402 12.10 -18.22 -13.14
C GLN A 402 11.79 -16.72 -13.33
N PRO A 403 12.41 -15.82 -12.54
CA PRO A 403 12.04 -14.40 -12.52
C PRO A 403 12.23 -13.71 -13.87
N LEU A 404 13.29 -14.06 -14.60
CA LEU A 404 13.58 -13.49 -15.91
C LEU A 404 12.54 -13.88 -16.96
N GLN A 405 12.06 -15.13 -16.92
CA GLN A 405 11.02 -15.60 -17.84
C GLN A 405 9.69 -14.92 -17.55
N CYS A 406 9.32 -14.79 -16.27
CA CYS A 406 8.10 -14.09 -15.89
C CYS A 406 8.14 -12.60 -16.26
N ALA A 407 9.29 -11.94 -16.08
CA ALA A 407 9.48 -10.54 -16.47
C ALA A 407 9.32 -10.35 -18.00
N ASP A 408 9.85 -11.27 -18.80
CA ASP A 408 9.72 -11.22 -20.26
C ASP A 408 8.31 -11.48 -20.77
N HIS A 409 7.43 -12.04 -19.94
CA HIS A 409 6.06 -12.40 -20.31
C HIS A 409 5.01 -11.57 -19.54
N SER A 410 5.38 -10.42 -18.97
CA SER A 410 4.45 -9.54 -18.24
C SER A 410 3.21 -9.13 -19.04
N VAL A 411 3.29 -9.07 -20.37
CA VAL A 411 2.14 -8.81 -21.26
C VAL A 411 1.01 -9.85 -21.10
N CYS A 412 1.32 -11.06 -20.62
CA CYS A 412 0.36 -12.12 -20.35
C CYS A 412 -0.56 -11.84 -19.18
N GLU A 413 -0.22 -10.91 -18.29
CA GLU A 413 -1.09 -10.50 -17.18
C GLU A 413 -2.45 -10.01 -17.70
N ASN A 414 -2.43 -9.11 -18.69
CA ASN A 414 -3.63 -8.58 -19.33
C ASN A 414 -4.47 -9.69 -19.98
N VAL A 415 -3.82 -10.71 -20.55
CA VAL A 415 -4.49 -11.86 -21.17
C VAL A 415 -5.27 -12.64 -20.12
N PHE A 416 -4.66 -12.94 -18.96
CA PHE A 416 -5.31 -13.69 -17.89
C PHE A 416 -6.37 -12.89 -17.14
N VAL A 417 -6.22 -11.57 -17.03
CA VAL A 417 -7.27 -10.69 -16.52
C VAL A 417 -8.50 -10.73 -17.44
N GLU A 418 -8.30 -10.61 -18.75
CA GLU A 418 -9.39 -10.65 -19.73
C GLU A 418 -10.09 -12.01 -19.79
N LEU A 419 -9.32 -13.10 -19.68
CA LEU A 419 -9.86 -14.47 -19.61
C LEU A 419 -10.67 -14.71 -18.33
N ARG A 420 -10.27 -14.14 -17.18
CA ARG A 420 -11.01 -14.22 -15.91
C ARG A 420 -12.32 -13.42 -15.95
N ASN A 421 -12.30 -12.28 -16.62
CA ASN A 421 -13.46 -11.40 -16.76
C ASN A 421 -14.46 -11.88 -17.84
N SER A 422 -14.04 -12.78 -18.73
CA SER A 422 -14.89 -13.33 -19.78
C SER A 422 -15.94 -14.31 -19.19
N PRO A 423 -17.23 -14.22 -19.57
CA PRO A 423 -18.24 -15.17 -19.12
C PRO A 423 -17.85 -16.61 -19.51
N LYS A 424 -17.99 -17.55 -18.56
CA LYS A 424 -17.47 -18.94 -18.61
C LYS A 424 -17.84 -19.76 -19.85
N SER A 425 -18.70 -19.28 -20.76
CA SER A 425 -19.12 -19.99 -21.97
C SER A 425 -18.04 -20.13 -23.06
N ASN A 426 -16.90 -19.44 -22.96
CA ASN A 426 -15.84 -19.47 -24.00
C ASN A 426 -14.67 -20.42 -23.70
N TYR A 427 -14.48 -20.90 -22.47
CA TYR A 427 -13.32 -21.73 -22.11
C TYR A 427 -13.41 -23.15 -22.71
N ASP A 428 -14.61 -23.72 -22.80
CA ASP A 428 -14.84 -25.07 -23.32
C ASP A 428 -14.72 -25.17 -24.85
N ALA A 429 -14.75 -24.04 -25.57
CA ALA A 429 -14.61 -24.01 -27.03
C ALA A 429 -13.14 -24.09 -27.50
N LEU A 430 -12.16 -23.89 -26.62
CA LEU A 430 -10.73 -23.82 -26.96
C LEU A 430 -9.98 -25.17 -26.86
N THR A 431 -10.58 -26.19 -26.24
CA THR A 431 -9.93 -27.50 -26.01
C THR A 431 -10.32 -28.62 -26.99
N VAL A 432 -11.19 -28.37 -27.98
CA VAL A 432 -11.66 -29.41 -28.90
C VAL A 432 -11.45 -29.03 -30.37
N ASN A 433 -10.22 -29.15 -30.88
CA ASN A 433 -10.02 -29.46 -32.31
C ASN A 433 -8.62 -29.97 -32.65
N THR A 434 -8.33 -31.22 -32.27
CA THR A 434 -7.38 -32.07 -33.00
C THR A 434 -7.83 -33.51 -32.82
N ASN A 435 -8.46 -34.11 -33.83
CA ASN A 435 -8.42 -35.54 -34.16
C ASN A 435 -9.35 -35.83 -35.35
N ASN A 436 -8.77 -35.92 -36.55
CA ASN A 436 -9.43 -36.47 -37.74
C ASN A 436 -8.66 -37.73 -38.18
N ALA A 437 -9.05 -38.88 -37.65
CA ALA A 437 -8.75 -40.19 -38.21
C ALA A 437 -9.87 -41.18 -37.82
N SER A 438 -10.57 -41.67 -38.83
CA SER A 438 -11.48 -42.83 -38.79
C SER A 438 -11.01 -43.81 -39.88
N PRO A 439 -11.42 -45.11 -39.90
CA PRO A 439 -12.65 -45.65 -39.31
C PRO A 439 -12.50 -47.06 -38.64
N VAL A 440 -13.58 -47.57 -38.02
CA VAL A 440 -14.32 -48.80 -38.41
C VAL A 440 -15.25 -49.30 -37.27
N SER A 441 -16.55 -49.30 -37.59
CA SER A 441 -17.62 -50.28 -37.27
C SER A 441 -18.07 -50.61 -35.83
N ALA A 442 -19.33 -50.27 -35.53
CA ALA A 442 -20.47 -51.19 -35.31
C ALA A 442 -21.44 -50.68 -34.22
N GLN A 443 -22.71 -50.49 -34.58
CA GLN A 443 -23.85 -50.29 -33.65
C GLN A 443 -24.31 -51.65 -33.05
N PRO A 444 -25.18 -51.68 -32.01
CA PRO A 444 -26.65 -51.46 -32.16
C PRO A 444 -27.27 -50.57 -31.05
N VAL A 445 -28.12 -49.59 -31.37
CA VAL A 445 -29.61 -49.61 -31.32
C VAL A 445 -30.21 -50.10 -29.99
N VAL A 446 -30.94 -49.23 -29.26
CA VAL A 446 -32.31 -49.46 -28.70
C VAL A 446 -32.93 -48.16 -28.13
N ASN A 447 -34.15 -47.88 -28.62
CA ASN A 447 -35.34 -47.16 -28.11
C ASN A 447 -35.31 -45.83 -27.33
N THR A 448 -36.04 -44.90 -27.94
CA THR A 448 -36.79 -43.74 -27.45
C THR A 448 -37.99 -44.11 -26.55
N GLN A 449 -38.29 -43.30 -25.51
CA GLN A 449 -39.55 -42.52 -25.35
C GLN A 449 -39.61 -41.71 -24.01
N PRO A 450 -40.54 -40.74 -23.83
CA PRO A 450 -40.22 -39.36 -23.43
C PRO A 450 -40.82 -38.95 -22.08
N GLN A 451 -40.25 -37.99 -21.34
CA GLN A 451 -41.02 -37.22 -20.34
C GLN A 451 -40.50 -35.79 -20.11
N THR A 452 -41.43 -34.86 -20.36
CA THR A 452 -41.81 -33.66 -19.59
C THR A 452 -40.75 -32.61 -19.23
N SER A 453 -40.86 -31.51 -19.96
CA SER A 453 -40.48 -30.14 -19.58
C SER A 453 -41.19 -29.66 -18.31
N GLN A 454 -40.41 -29.20 -17.33
CA GLN A 454 -40.87 -28.26 -16.31
C GLN A 454 -39.73 -27.25 -16.12
N GLY A 455 -39.93 -26.05 -16.68
CA GLY A 455 -39.03 -24.92 -16.54
C GLY A 455 -39.50 -24.07 -15.37
N ASP A 456 -38.65 -23.95 -14.36
CA ASP A 456 -38.75 -22.90 -13.35
C ASP A 456 -37.64 -21.89 -13.68
N SER A 457 -38.03 -20.73 -14.21
CA SER A 457 -37.13 -19.59 -14.33
C SER A 457 -37.36 -18.66 -13.14
N GLU A 458 -36.39 -18.63 -12.22
CA GLU A 458 -36.25 -17.65 -11.13
C GLU A 458 -36.28 -16.18 -11.60
N SER A 459 -36.20 -15.96 -12.92
CA SER A 459 -36.26 -14.65 -13.58
C SER A 459 -37.61 -13.94 -13.43
N GLU A 460 -38.73 -14.65 -13.25
CA GLU A 460 -40.06 -14.01 -13.08
C GLU A 460 -40.29 -13.49 -11.65
N LEU A 461 -39.67 -14.11 -10.65
CA LEU A 461 -39.74 -13.66 -9.25
C LEU A 461 -38.97 -12.34 -9.02
N LEU A 462 -37.97 -12.06 -9.86
CA LEU A 462 -37.17 -10.84 -9.82
C LEU A 462 -37.85 -9.60 -10.41
N ILE A 463 -38.87 -9.78 -11.26
CA ILE A 463 -39.63 -8.66 -11.83
C ILE A 463 -40.75 -8.22 -10.86
N LEU A 464 -41.30 -9.14 -10.07
CA LEU A 464 -42.34 -8.84 -9.07
C LEU A 464 -41.81 -8.12 -7.83
N ALA A 465 -40.54 -8.34 -7.45
CA ALA A 465 -39.93 -7.70 -6.28
C ALA A 465 -39.66 -6.18 -6.44
N ARG A 466 -39.81 -5.62 -7.65
CA ARG A 466 -39.64 -4.17 -7.91
C ARG A 466 -40.93 -3.36 -7.89
N ALA A 467 -42.09 -4.01 -7.75
CA ALA A 467 -43.38 -3.35 -7.96
C ALA A 467 -44.13 -2.93 -6.68
N CYS A 468 -43.75 -3.41 -5.50
CA CYS A 468 -44.45 -3.07 -4.24
C CYS A 468 -43.45 -2.63 -3.16
N ASN A 469 -43.75 -1.50 -2.51
CA ASN A 469 -42.96 -0.98 -1.38
C ASN A 469 -43.31 -1.74 -0.09
N GLU A 470 -42.37 -1.82 0.86
CA GLU A 470 -42.47 -2.69 2.05
C GLU A 470 -43.72 -2.41 2.92
N ASP A 471 -44.13 -1.13 3.01
CA ASP A 471 -45.33 -0.69 3.74
C ASP A 471 -46.67 -1.10 3.09
N GLN A 472 -46.68 -1.47 1.80
CA GLN A 472 -47.90 -1.90 1.10
C GLN A 472 -48.17 -3.41 1.27
N LEU A 473 -47.14 -4.21 1.57
CA LEU A 473 -47.28 -5.66 1.74
C LEU A 473 -48.12 -6.02 2.98
N GLU A 474 -48.08 -5.18 4.02
CA GLU A 474 -48.81 -5.43 5.26
C GLU A 474 -50.31 -5.09 5.16
N ASN A 475 -50.71 -4.23 4.22
CA ASN A 475 -52.07 -3.71 4.18
C ASN A 475 -52.96 -4.28 3.06
N ASP A 476 -52.42 -4.71 1.91
CA ASP A 476 -53.26 -5.27 0.84
C ASP A 476 -52.53 -6.25 -0.10
N ALA A 477 -52.25 -7.45 0.41
CA ALA A 477 -51.59 -8.54 -0.33
C ALA A 477 -52.33 -8.99 -1.61
N THR A 478 -53.58 -8.56 -1.79
CA THR A 478 -54.42 -8.90 -2.94
C THR A 478 -54.15 -8.03 -4.17
N GLU A 479 -53.66 -6.80 -4.01
CA GLU A 479 -53.43 -5.87 -5.12
C GLU A 479 -52.06 -6.08 -5.81
N CYS A 480 -51.08 -6.63 -5.08
CA CYS A 480 -49.77 -7.02 -5.64
C CYS A 480 -49.76 -8.40 -6.34
N ARG A 481 -50.91 -9.09 -6.42
CA ARG A 481 -51.08 -10.34 -7.18
C ARG A 481 -51.98 -10.12 -8.40
N MET A 482 -51.44 -9.53 -9.46
CA MET A 482 -51.96 -9.70 -10.83
C MET A 482 -50.81 -9.87 -11.82
#